data_AF-A0A251XV34-F1
#
_entry.id   AF-A0A251XV34-F1
#
_cell.length_a   1.000
_cell.length_b   1.000
_cell.length_c   1.000
_cell.angle_alpha   90.00
_cell.angle_beta   90.00
_cell.angle_gamma   90.00
#
_symmetry.space_group_name_H-M   'P 1'
#
loop_
_entity.id
_entity.type
_entity.pdbx_description
1 polymer ?
#
loop_
_entity_poly.entity_id
_entity_poly.type
_entity_poly.pdbx_seq_one_letter_code
_entity_poly.pdbx_strand_id
1 'polypeptide(L)'
;MTRVALCGGAGDSLLGSAGVTGADVYITSDLRHHPASEARESATLRGGAPYLVDTSHWASEWLWLDQAADTLRSALPDVEVTVSDIRTDPWDFVVTQ
;
A
#
# COMPACT_ATOMS: atom_id res chain seq x y z
N MET A 1 -5.21 18.43 -3.29
CA MET A 1 -4.37 17.24 -3.54
C MET A 1 -4.45 16.90 -5.01
N THR A 2 -3.31 16.68 -5.65
CA THR A 2 -3.18 16.31 -7.06
C THR A 2 -2.13 15.21 -7.30
N ARG A 3 -1.23 14.93 -6.34
CA ARG A 3 -0.20 13.90 -6.47
C ARG A 3 -0.26 12.87 -5.34
N VAL A 4 -0.37 11.60 -5.72
CA VAL A 4 -0.37 10.46 -4.80
C VAL A 4 0.82 9.56 -5.13
N ALA A 5 1.63 9.25 -4.11
CA ALA A 5 2.58 8.15 -4.17
C ALA A 5 1.90 6.89 -3.62
N LEU A 6 2.13 5.74 -4.26
CA LEU A 6 1.52 4.46 -3.90
C LEU A 6 2.58 3.37 -3.91
N CYS A 7 2.61 2.58 -2.84
CA CYS A 7 3.35 1.32 -2.77
C CYS A 7 2.45 0.30 -2.08
N GLY A 8 2.00 -0.73 -2.83
CA GLY A 8 1.34 -1.88 -2.22
C GLY A 8 2.27 -2.59 -1.23
N GLY A 9 1.69 -3.19 -0.20
CA GLY A 9 2.44 -3.85 0.86
C GLY A 9 3.30 -2.89 1.70
N ALA A 10 4.39 -3.41 2.26
CA ALA A 10 5.21 -2.71 3.25
C ALA A 10 6.18 -1.68 2.63
N GLY A 11 5.72 -0.45 2.44
CA GLY A 11 6.47 0.63 1.77
C GLY A 11 7.20 1.61 2.69
N ASP A 12 7.40 1.26 3.96
CA ASP A 12 8.17 2.02 4.97
C ASP A 12 9.50 2.56 4.44
N SER A 13 10.26 1.72 3.74
CA SER A 13 11.62 2.04 3.29
C SER A 13 11.67 3.16 2.25
N LEU A 14 10.52 3.50 1.65
CA LEU A 14 10.38 4.51 0.60
C LEU A 14 9.98 5.89 1.14
N LEU A 15 9.73 6.03 2.45
CA LEU A 15 9.27 7.29 3.08
C LEU A 15 10.19 8.49 2.78
N GLY A 16 11.49 8.25 2.65
CA GLY A 16 12.49 9.28 2.32
C GLY A 16 12.71 9.52 0.82
N SER A 17 12.07 8.75 -0.06
CA SER A 17 12.28 8.87 -1.51
C SER A 17 11.74 10.19 -2.06
N ALA A 18 12.35 10.70 -3.13
CA ALA A 18 11.88 11.92 -3.80
C ALA A 18 10.43 11.80 -4.31
N GLY A 19 10.03 10.60 -4.74
CA GLY A 19 8.66 10.31 -5.19
C GLY A 19 7.64 10.45 -4.07
N VAL A 20 7.96 9.96 -2.86
CA VAL A 20 7.08 10.04 -1.68
C VAL A 20 7.10 11.44 -1.08
N THR A 21 8.28 12.01 -0.85
CA THR A 21 8.43 13.33 -0.23
C THR A 21 7.89 14.47 -1.09
N GLY A 22 7.81 14.29 -2.41
CA GLY A 22 7.21 15.24 -3.34
C GLY A 22 5.72 15.02 -3.61
N ALA A 23 5.06 14.06 -2.94
CA ALA A 23 3.63 13.78 -3.09
C ALA A 23 2.78 14.52 -2.04
N ASP A 24 1.49 14.66 -2.31
CA ASP A 24 0.54 15.18 -1.31
C ASP A 24 0.13 14.08 -0.32
N VAL A 25 0.02 12.84 -0.80
CA VAL A 25 -0.32 11.64 -0.01
C VAL A 25 0.61 10.51 -0.39
N TYR A 26 0.99 9.72 0.61
CA TYR A 26 1.60 8.42 0.42
C TYR A 26 0.70 7.32 0.99
N ILE A 27 0.31 6.38 0.13
CA ILE A 27 -0.52 5.23 0.48
C ILE A 27 0.35 3.99 0.47
N THR A 28 0.38 3.27 1.60
CA THR A 28 1.09 1.99 1.74
C THR A 28 0.49 1.15 2.86
N SER A 29 1.19 0.11 3.29
CA SER A 29 0.81 -0.75 4.41
C SER A 29 1.97 -0.92 5.40
N ASP A 30 1.65 -1.49 6.57
CA ASP A 30 2.60 -1.91 7.60
C ASP A 30 3.51 -0.76 8.09
N LEU A 31 2.97 0.45 8.20
CA LEU A 31 3.75 1.59 8.69
C LEU A 31 4.07 1.41 10.18
N ARG A 32 5.37 1.37 10.47
CA ARG A 32 5.86 1.33 11.85
C ARG A 32 5.75 2.71 12.49
N HIS A 33 5.52 2.73 13.81
CA HIS A 33 5.31 3.95 14.58
C HIS A 33 6.39 5.03 14.38
N HIS A 34 7.66 4.67 14.56
CA HIS A 34 8.76 5.64 14.47
C HIS A 34 8.95 6.19 13.05
N PRO A 35 9.13 5.34 11.99
CA PRO A 35 9.24 5.84 10.62
C PRO A 35 8.07 6.73 10.18
N ALA A 36 6.83 6.36 10.53
CA ALA A 36 5.66 7.18 10.22
C ALA A 36 5.67 8.53 10.94
N SER A 37 6.06 8.55 12.22
CA SER A 37 6.12 9.78 13.01
C SER A 37 7.23 10.71 12.50
N GLU A 38 8.43 10.17 12.28
CA GLU A 38 9.57 10.91 11.73
C GLU A 38 9.27 11.48 10.34
N ALA A 39 8.58 10.72 9.48
CA ALA A 39 8.15 11.18 8.17
C ALA A 39 7.17 12.36 8.27
N ARG A 40 6.22 12.32 9.21
CA ARG A 40 5.27 13.42 9.46
C ARG A 40 5.94 14.68 10.03
N GLU A 41 6.86 14.51 10.97
CA GLU A 41 7.66 15.62 11.50
C GLU A 41 8.50 16.27 10.39
N SER A 42 9.19 15.44 9.61
CA SER A 42 9.97 15.88 8.45
C SER A 42 9.11 16.59 7.40
N ALA A 43 7.90 16.11 7.15
CA ALA A 43 6.93 16.74 6.24
C ALA A 43 6.52 18.14 6.73
N THR A 44 6.34 18.32 8.04
CA THR A 44 6.00 19.62 8.65
C THR A 44 7.05 20.69 8.33
N LEU A 45 8.33 20.31 8.28
CA LEU A 45 9.44 21.20 7.89
C LEU A 45 9.44 21.56 6.38
N ARG A 46 8.68 20.82 5.55
CA ARG A 46 8.64 20.96 4.09
C ARG A 46 7.29 21.44 3.54
N GLY A 47 6.42 21.98 4.41
CA GLY A 47 5.10 22.48 4.00
C GLY A 47 3.94 21.51 4.27
N GLY A 48 4.15 20.45 5.05
CA GLY A 48 3.09 19.61 5.63
C GLY A 48 2.75 18.33 4.85
N ALA A 49 3.47 18.00 3.78
CA ALA A 49 3.21 16.83 2.93
C ALA A 49 4.43 15.88 2.84
N PRO A 50 4.21 14.57 2.58
CA PRO A 50 2.92 13.91 2.33
C PRO A 50 2.13 13.58 3.61
N TYR A 51 0.81 13.51 3.49
CA TYR A 51 -0.03 12.78 4.45
C TYR A 51 0.15 11.27 4.27
N LEU A 52 0.08 10.50 5.36
CA LEU A 52 0.24 9.04 5.32
C LEU A 52 -1.12 8.37 5.42
N VAL A 53 -1.36 7.38 4.55
CA VAL A 53 -2.50 6.46 4.63
C VAL A 53 -1.94 5.05 4.74
N ASP A 54 -2.17 4.43 5.88
CA ASP A 54 -1.82 3.04 6.15
C ASP A 54 -3.03 2.15 5.88
N THR A 55 -2.88 1.18 5.00
CA THR A 55 -3.93 0.27 4.54
C THR A 55 -3.58 -1.16 4.91
N SER A 56 -4.57 -2.07 4.92
CA SER A 56 -4.29 -3.49 5.06
C SER A 56 -3.30 -3.96 3.98
N HIS A 57 -2.24 -4.64 4.42
CA HIS A 57 -1.24 -5.23 3.52
C HIS A 57 -1.91 -6.18 2.52
N TRP A 58 -2.68 -7.14 3.06
CA TRP A 58 -3.41 -8.12 2.26
C TRP A 58 -4.34 -7.43 1.27
N ALA A 59 -5.11 -6.44 1.71
CA ALA A 59 -6.06 -5.75 0.83
C ALA A 59 -5.33 -5.00 -0.29
N SER A 60 -4.20 -4.35 0.01
CA SER A 60 -3.43 -3.59 -0.99
C SER A 60 -2.84 -4.50 -2.08
N GLU A 61 -2.42 -5.71 -1.72
CA GLU A 61 -1.77 -6.64 -2.64
C GLU A 61 -2.74 -7.61 -3.32
N TRP A 62 -3.88 -7.93 -2.70
CA TRP A 62 -4.87 -8.81 -3.31
C TRP A 62 -5.51 -8.17 -4.56
N LEU A 63 -5.62 -6.83 -4.59
CA LEU A 63 -6.25 -6.06 -5.67
C LEU A 63 -5.68 -6.32 -7.08
N TRP A 64 -4.41 -6.72 -7.21
CA TRP A 64 -3.79 -6.95 -8.53
C TRP A 64 -3.81 -8.42 -8.98
N LEU A 65 -4.26 -9.35 -8.13
CA LEU A 65 -4.19 -10.79 -8.42
C LEU A 65 -5.03 -11.22 -9.61
N ASP A 66 -6.17 -10.58 -9.87
CA ASP A 66 -6.97 -10.87 -11.08
C ASP A 66 -6.18 -10.57 -12.35
N GLN A 67 -5.47 -9.44 -12.40
CA GLN A 67 -4.63 -9.07 -13.53
C GLN A 67 -3.43 -10.03 -13.67
N ALA A 68 -2.88 -10.50 -12.56
CA ALA A 68 -1.83 -11.52 -12.53
C ALA A 68 -2.33 -12.85 -13.12
N ALA A 69 -3.51 -13.28 -12.68
CA ALA A 69 -4.14 -14.51 -13.13
C ALA A 69 -4.43 -14.45 -14.63
N ASP A 70 -4.96 -13.33 -15.14
CA ASP A 70 -5.20 -13.15 -16.57
C ASP A 70 -3.91 -13.21 -17.40
N THR A 71 -2.83 -12.64 -16.87
CA THR A 71 -1.50 -12.73 -17.50
C THR A 71 -1.03 -14.18 -17.56
N LEU A 72 -1.17 -14.93 -16.47
CA LEU A 72 -0.79 -16.34 -16.40
C LEU A 72 -1.66 -17.23 -17.30
N ARG A 73 -2.99 -17.05 -17.28
CA ARG A 73 -3.93 -17.78 -18.16
C ARG A 73 -3.60 -17.57 -19.63
N SER A 74 -3.25 -16.34 -20.00
CA SER A 74 -2.85 -16.00 -21.37
C SER A 74 -1.53 -16.65 -21.77
N ALA A 75 -0.56 -16.72 -20.85
CA ALA A 75 0.75 -17.29 -21.10
C ALA A 75 0.78 -18.83 -21.04
N LEU A 76 -0.12 -19.44 -20.26
CA LEU A 76 -0.16 -20.87 -19.95
C LEU A 76 -1.58 -21.42 -20.15
N PRO A 77 -2.08 -21.53 -21.41
CA PRO A 77 -3.47 -21.87 -21.70
C PRO A 77 -3.87 -23.29 -21.24
N ASP A 78 -2.90 -24.19 -21.08
CA ASP A 78 -3.12 -25.57 -20.62
C ASP A 78 -3.08 -25.72 -19.09
N VAL A 79 -2.85 -24.63 -18.35
CA VAL A 79 -2.79 -24.62 -16.88
C VAL A 79 -4.02 -23.92 -16.32
N GLU A 80 -4.69 -24.56 -15.37
CA GLU A 80 -5.75 -23.92 -14.60
C GLU A 80 -5.15 -22.89 -13.63
N VAL A 81 -5.64 -21.65 -13.69
CA VAL A 81 -5.22 -20.55 -12.81
C VAL A 81 -6.45 -19.95 -12.15
N THR A 82 -6.48 -19.99 -10.81
CA THR A 82 -7.54 -19.43 -9.98
C THR A 82 -6.95 -18.44 -8.98
N VAL A 83 -7.72 -17.40 -8.65
CA VAL A 83 -7.43 -16.49 -7.53
C VAL A 83 -8.23 -16.98 -6.33
N SER A 84 -7.61 -17.06 -5.16
CA SER A 84 -8.31 -17.46 -3.94
C SER A 84 -9.16 -16.29 -3.41
N ASP A 85 -10.45 -16.55 -3.22
CA ASP A 85 -11.41 -15.62 -2.58
C ASP A 85 -11.35 -15.65 -1.04
N ILE A 86 -10.54 -16.53 -0.46
CA ILE A 86 -10.37 -16.59 1.01
C ILE A 86 -9.59 -15.37 1.48
N ARG A 87 -10.23 -14.50 2.27
CA ARG A 87 -9.54 -13.40 2.97
C ARG A 87 -8.56 -13.98 3.98
N THR A 88 -7.27 -13.76 3.76
CA THR A 88 -6.20 -14.16 4.69
C THR A 88 -5.58 -12.97 5.42
N ASP A 89 -6.28 -11.84 5.47
CA ASP A 89 -5.91 -10.72 6.31
C ASP A 89 -6.00 -11.14 7.80
N PRO A 90 -4.90 -11.09 8.58
CA PRO A 90 -4.94 -11.43 9.99
C PRO A 90 -5.64 -10.38 10.85
N TRP A 91 -5.93 -9.20 10.30
CA TRP A 91 -6.56 -8.10 11.01
C TRP A 91 -8.02 -7.93 10.58
N ASP A 92 -8.87 -7.60 11.55
CA ASP A 92 -10.22 -7.11 11.28
C ASP A 92 -10.41 -5.74 11.95
N PHE A 93 -11.10 -4.84 11.26
CA PHE A 93 -11.36 -3.52 11.79
C PHE A 93 -12.58 -3.56 12.71
N VAL A 94 -12.38 -3.17 13.97
CA VAL A 94 -13.44 -3.12 14.97
C VAL A 94 -13.63 -1.69 15.44
N VAL A 95 -14.85 -1.17 15.31
CA VAL A 95 -15.27 0.08 15.98
C VAL A 95 -16.01 -0.31 17.24
N THR A 96 -15.35 -0.19 18.39
CA THR A 96 -16.00 -0.39 19.69
C THR A 96 -16.76 0.87 20.09
N GLN A 97 -18.06 0.73 20.38
CA GLN A 97 -18.91 1.81 20.86
C GLN A 97 -18.64 2.17 22.32
#